data_AF-A0A956EVT4-F1
#
_entry.id   AF-A0A956EVT4-F1
#
_cell.length_a   1.000
_cell.length_b   1.000
_cell.length_c   1.000
_cell.angle_alpha   90.00
_cell.angle_beta   90.00
_cell.angle_gamma   90.00
#
_symmetry.space_group_name_H-M   'P 1'
#
loop_
_entity.id
_entity.type
_entity.pdbx_description
1 polymer ?
#
loop_
_entity_poly.entity_id
_entity_poly.type
_entity_poly.pdbx_seq_one_letter_code
_entity_poly.pdbx_strand_id
1 'polypeptide(L)'
;MIEDSLPFDLDETGHLSEEAIVACADGQLDLVTPLVLQHLDGCAACGDHVSNAAELSFRFDLALAPEAEELATALAPASRGVPRAALAAALLLAVVGILPSALGSAWSVNLRPLWQATQVTLRSLPQLMNSVRAENPLGSLAPFLLAVLLMAIGTAIALRQTIATRNQNA
;
A
#
# COMPACT_ATOMS: atom_id res chain seq x y z
N MET A 1 3.85 -20.87 22.82
CA MET A 1 4.39 -19.51 22.99
C MET A 1 5.45 -19.39 21.91
N ILE A 2 5.09 -18.79 20.78
CA ILE A 2 6.05 -18.50 19.71
C ILE A 2 6.65 -17.17 20.13
N GLU A 3 7.90 -17.17 20.57
CA GLU A 3 8.70 -15.95 20.61
C GLU A 3 8.86 -15.50 19.15
N ASP A 4 7.86 -14.78 18.66
CA ASP A 4 7.88 -14.03 17.40
C ASP A 4 8.84 -12.85 17.56
N SER A 5 10.12 -13.15 17.78
CA SER A 5 11.20 -12.19 17.59
C SER A 5 11.33 -11.98 16.09
N LEU A 6 10.72 -10.92 15.56
CA LEU A 6 11.18 -10.38 14.28
C LEU A 6 12.68 -10.09 14.45
N PRO A 7 13.58 -10.74 13.69
CA PRO A 7 14.98 -10.95 14.11
C PRO A 7 15.91 -9.76 13.86
N PHE A 8 15.37 -8.55 13.71
CA PHE A 8 16.11 -7.39 13.21
C PHE A 8 16.00 -6.22 14.19
N ASP A 9 16.68 -6.33 15.33
CA ASP A 9 16.72 -5.23 16.31
C ASP A 9 18.11 -4.61 16.35
N LEU A 10 19.06 -5.27 17.00
CA LEU A 10 20.42 -4.78 17.17
C LEU A 10 21.38 -5.96 17.08
N ASP A 11 22.57 -5.71 16.55
CA ASP A 11 23.67 -6.66 16.57
C ASP A 11 24.31 -6.74 17.97
N GLU A 12 25.31 -7.62 18.12
CA GLU A 12 26.05 -7.78 19.38
C GLU A 12 26.81 -6.53 19.82
N THR A 13 27.01 -5.56 18.91
CA THR A 13 27.73 -4.31 19.17
C THR A 13 26.80 -3.18 19.60
N GLY A 14 25.48 -3.40 19.56
CA GLY A 14 24.47 -2.40 19.89
C GLY A 14 24.16 -1.44 18.74
N HIS A 15 24.49 -1.82 17.50
CA HIS A 15 24.12 -1.13 16.27
C HIS A 15 22.99 -1.87 15.56
N LEU A 16 22.35 -1.22 14.58
CA LEU A 16 21.37 -1.89 13.74
C LEU A 16 22.01 -3.08 13.00
N SER A 17 21.30 -4.21 12.97
CA SER A 17 21.71 -5.35 12.14
C SER A 17 21.74 -4.95 10.66
N GLU A 18 22.51 -5.67 9.85
CA GLU A 18 22.61 -5.39 8.41
C GLU A 18 21.24 -5.44 7.73
N GLU A 19 20.39 -6.39 8.12
CA GLU A 19 19.04 -6.52 7.58
C GLU A 19 18.12 -5.36 7.98
N ALA A 20 18.22 -4.85 9.22
CA ALA A 20 17.50 -3.66 9.66
C ALA A 20 17.95 -2.41 8.88
N ILE A 21 19.25 -2.30 8.59
CA ILE A 21 19.82 -1.21 7.78
C ILE A 21 19.24 -1.27 6.35
N VAL A 22 19.26 -2.43 5.72
CA VAL A 22 18.73 -2.63 4.35
C VAL A 22 17.22 -2.38 4.31
N ALA A 23 16.44 -2.91 5.26
CA ALA A 23 15.01 -2.68 5.32
C ALA A 23 14.66 -1.19 5.49
N CYS A 24 15.41 -0.47 6.33
CA CYS A 24 15.25 0.98 6.48
C CYS A 24 15.64 1.73 5.19
N ALA A 25 16.74 1.33 4.54
CA ALA A 25 17.23 1.94 3.32
C ALA A 25 16.24 1.79 2.15
N ASP A 26 15.57 0.64 2.04
CA ASP A 26 14.54 0.36 1.03
C ASP A 26 13.16 0.95 1.39
N GLY A 27 13.04 1.60 2.56
CA GLY A 27 11.80 2.20 3.03
C GLY A 27 10.74 1.20 3.50
N GLN A 28 11.12 -0.05 3.78
CA GLN A 28 10.25 -1.11 4.30
C GLN A 28 10.10 -1.00 5.83
N LEU A 29 9.60 0.16 6.27
CA LEU A 29 9.53 0.52 7.69
C LEU A 29 8.55 -0.34 8.50
N ASP A 30 7.67 -1.09 7.83
CA ASP A 30 6.75 -2.05 8.42
C ASP A 30 7.44 -3.36 8.85
N LEU A 31 8.65 -3.63 8.35
CA LEU A 31 9.45 -4.80 8.74
C LEU A 31 10.36 -4.57 9.95
N VAL A 32 10.52 -3.32 10.37
CA VAL A 32 11.39 -2.94 11.50
C VAL A 32 10.57 -2.59 12.73
N THR A 33 11.13 -2.86 13.91
CA THR A 33 10.46 -2.55 15.17
C THR A 33 10.49 -1.04 15.45
N PRO A 34 9.57 -0.50 16.27
CA PRO A 34 9.65 0.89 16.71
C PRO A 34 10.95 1.23 17.45
N LEU A 35 11.59 0.22 18.08
CA LEU A 35 12.88 0.38 18.78
C LEU A 35 14.01 0.69 17.79
N VAL A 36 14.03 0.01 16.64
CA VAL A 36 14.98 0.28 15.54
C VAL A 36 14.86 1.72 15.06
N LEU A 37 13.64 2.19 14.82
CA LEU A 37 13.40 3.57 14.38
C LEU A 37 13.86 4.58 15.44
N GLN A 38 13.57 4.31 16.71
CA GLN A 38 14.03 5.15 17.81
C GLN A 38 15.55 5.18 17.94
N HIS A 39 16.23 4.04 17.73
CA HIS A 39 17.68 3.96 17.74
C HIS A 39 18.29 4.74 16.55
N LEU A 40 17.72 4.58 15.36
CA LEU A 40 18.16 5.27 14.15
C LEU A 40 18.11 6.80 14.31
N ASP A 41 17.07 7.32 14.96
CA ASP A 41 16.96 8.76 15.28
C ASP A 41 18.05 9.25 16.26
N GLY A 42 18.59 8.35 17.08
CA GLY A 42 19.57 8.67 18.13
C GLY A 42 21.04 8.34 17.79
N CYS A 43 21.28 7.48 16.81
CA CYS A 43 22.62 6.95 16.50
C CYS A 43 23.10 7.40 15.12
N ALA A 44 23.98 8.42 15.10
CA ALA A 44 24.52 8.99 13.87
C ALA A 44 25.23 7.96 12.97
N ALA A 45 25.98 7.01 13.56
CA ALA A 45 26.66 5.98 12.81
C ALA A 45 25.68 5.08 12.03
N CYS A 46 24.59 4.65 12.67
CA CYS A 46 23.54 3.88 11.99
C CYS A 46 22.82 4.72 10.92
N GLY A 47 22.61 6.01 11.16
CA GLY A 47 22.08 6.94 10.16
C GLY A 47 22.95 7.03 8.90
N ASP A 48 24.26 7.15 9.07
CA ASP A 48 25.21 7.18 7.94
C ASP A 48 25.21 5.85 7.17
N HIS A 49 25.15 4.71 7.86
CA HIS A 49 25.05 3.40 7.22
C HIS A 49 23.76 3.23 6.41
N VAL A 50 22.60 3.63 6.96
CA VAL A 50 21.32 3.60 6.24
C VAL A 50 21.34 4.53 5.03
N SER A 51 21.90 5.73 5.16
CA SER A 51 22.03 6.66 4.03
C SER A 51 22.89 6.09 2.91
N ASN A 52 24.03 5.47 3.24
CA ASN A 52 24.90 4.84 2.26
C ASN A 52 24.24 3.64 1.57
N ALA A 53 23.53 2.81 2.34
CA ALA A 53 22.77 1.68 1.80
C ALA A 53 21.64 2.16 0.87
N ALA A 54 20.94 3.23 1.24
CA ALA A 54 19.88 3.83 0.42
C ALA A 54 20.43 4.40 -0.90
N GLU A 55 21.59 5.06 -0.87
CA GLU A 55 22.26 5.54 -2.09
C GLU A 55 22.63 4.36 -3.01
N LEU A 56 23.18 3.28 -2.44
CA LEU A 56 23.52 2.08 -3.20
C LEU A 56 22.27 1.43 -3.82
N SER A 57 21.21 1.24 -3.04
CA SER A 57 19.93 0.68 -3.51
C SER A 57 19.37 1.51 -4.67
N PHE A 58 19.34 2.85 -4.53
CA PHE A 58 18.91 3.75 -5.60
C PHE A 58 19.78 3.65 -6.87
N ARG A 59 21.10 3.53 -6.72
CA ARG A 59 22.01 3.38 -7.87
C ARG A 59 21.84 2.02 -8.56
N PHE A 60 21.57 0.97 -7.81
CA PHE A 60 21.24 -0.35 -8.35
C PHE A 60 19.92 -0.32 -9.12
N ASP A 61 18.88 0.31 -8.58
CA ASP A 61 17.60 0.49 -9.26
C ASP A 61 17.77 1.23 -10.60
N LEU A 62 18.56 2.31 -10.61
CA LEU A 62 18.86 3.04 -11.84
C LEU A 62 19.65 2.21 -12.86
N ALA A 63 20.58 1.37 -12.39
CA ALA A 63 21.35 0.50 -13.26
C ALA A 63 20.50 -0.64 -13.87
N LEU A 64 19.54 -1.16 -13.10
CA LEU A 64 18.66 -2.27 -13.50
C LEU A 64 17.43 -1.80 -14.27
N ALA A 65 17.02 -0.53 -14.15
CA ALA A 65 15.86 0.03 -14.85
C ALA A 65 15.78 -0.29 -16.36
N PRO A 66 16.85 -0.14 -17.17
CA PRO A 66 16.78 -0.43 -18.60
C PRO A 66 16.58 -1.92 -18.90
N GLU A 67 17.25 -2.81 -18.15
CA GLU A 67 17.08 -4.27 -18.31
C GLU A 67 15.69 -4.72 -17.87
N ALA A 68 15.17 -4.12 -16.79
CA ALA A 68 13.82 -4.38 -16.32
C ALA A 68 12.75 -3.92 -17.32
N GLU A 69 12.94 -2.78 -18.00
CA GLU A 69 12.05 -2.30 -19.06
C GLU A 69 12.07 -3.23 -20.29
N GLU A 70 13.26 -3.70 -20.68
CA GLU A 70 13.41 -4.64 -21.79
C GLU A 70 12.75 -5.99 -21.47
N LEU A 71 13.00 -6.56 -20.28
CA LEU A 71 12.33 -7.79 -19.83
C LEU A 71 10.82 -7.61 -19.73
N ALA A 72 10.34 -6.48 -19.18
CA ALA A 72 8.91 -6.20 -19.08
C ALA A 72 8.24 -6.11 -20.45
N THR A 73 8.96 -5.57 -21.45
CA THR A 73 8.47 -5.45 -22.83
C THR A 73 8.49 -6.80 -23.55
N ALA A 74 9.54 -7.59 -23.35
CA ALA A 74 9.67 -8.93 -23.94
C ALA A 74 8.66 -9.93 -23.34
N LEU A 75 8.35 -9.80 -22.05
CA LEU A 75 7.38 -10.62 -21.34
C LEU A 75 5.95 -10.09 -21.41
N ALA A 76 5.72 -8.89 -21.98
CA ALA A 76 4.38 -8.35 -22.11
C ALA A 76 3.54 -9.22 -23.08
N PRO A 77 2.49 -9.91 -22.60
CA PRO A 77 1.62 -10.65 -23.50
C PRO A 77 0.95 -9.69 -24.47
N ALA A 78 0.87 -10.08 -25.75
CA ALA A 78 0.25 -9.29 -26.82
C ALA A 78 -1.09 -8.71 -26.32
N SER A 79 -1.12 -7.40 -26.11
CA SER A 79 -2.20 -6.73 -25.40
C SER A 79 -3.50 -6.91 -26.18
N ARG A 80 -4.39 -7.79 -25.72
CA ARG A 80 -5.82 -7.65 -26.02
C ARG A 80 -6.25 -6.33 -25.41
N GLY A 81 -6.79 -5.44 -26.25
CA GLY A 81 -7.12 -4.07 -25.88
C GLY A 81 -7.88 -4.01 -24.54
N VAL A 82 -7.45 -3.09 -23.68
CA VAL A 82 -8.04 -2.90 -22.35
C VAL A 82 -9.55 -2.65 -22.52
N PRO A 83 -10.44 -3.41 -21.85
CA PRO A 83 -11.88 -3.26 -22.00
C PRO A 83 -12.32 -1.91 -21.43
N ARG A 84 -12.37 -0.89 -22.29
CA ARG A 84 -12.69 0.51 -21.93
C ARG A 84 -14.01 0.63 -21.17
N ALA A 85 -14.98 -0.24 -21.48
CA ALA A 85 -16.26 -0.30 -20.79
C ALA A 85 -16.12 -0.69 -19.31
N ALA A 86 -15.26 -1.67 -18.99
CA ALA A 86 -15.01 -2.08 -17.62
C ALA A 86 -14.29 -0.97 -16.82
N LEU A 87 -13.33 -0.29 -17.46
CA LEU A 87 -12.62 0.84 -16.87
C LEU A 87 -13.59 2.01 -16.57
N ALA A 88 -14.45 2.35 -17.53
CA ALA A 88 -15.45 3.40 -17.38
C ALA A 88 -16.45 3.06 -16.26
N ALA A 89 -16.90 1.81 -16.17
CA ALA A 89 -17.80 1.35 -15.11
C ALA A 89 -17.15 1.44 -13.72
N ALA A 90 -15.88 1.03 -13.60
CA ALA A 90 -15.14 1.13 -12.34
C ALA A 90 -14.94 2.58 -11.89
N LEU A 91 -14.62 3.48 -12.82
CA LEU A 91 -14.51 4.93 -12.57
C LEU A 91 -15.83 5.53 -12.09
N LEU A 92 -16.94 5.19 -12.74
CA LEU A 92 -18.27 5.66 -12.33
C LEU A 92 -18.63 5.15 -10.93
N LEU A 93 -18.37 3.87 -10.63
CA LEU A 93 -18.62 3.30 -9.31
C LEU A 93 -17.79 4.01 -8.22
N ALA A 94 -16.53 4.32 -8.51
CA ALA A 94 -15.66 5.05 -7.59
C ALA A 94 -16.19 6.46 -7.29
N VAL A 95 -16.63 7.20 -8.32
CA VAL A 95 -17.22 8.54 -8.15
C VAL A 95 -18.52 8.47 -7.33
N VAL A 96 -19.39 7.50 -7.62
CA VAL A 96 -20.65 7.32 -6.88
C VAL A 96 -20.39 6.94 -5.42
N GLY A 97 -19.37 6.15 -5.12
CA GLY A 97 -18.99 5.80 -3.74
C GLY A 97 -18.47 6.97 -2.92
N ILE A 98 -17.88 7.99 -3.57
CA ILE A 98 -17.33 9.20 -2.92
C ILE A 98 -18.41 10.28 -2.71
N LEU A 99 -19.52 10.21 -3.46
CA LEU A 99 -20.55 11.25 -3.43
C LEU A 99 -21.28 11.43 -2.07
N PRO A 100 -21.62 10.37 -1.31
CA PRO A 100 -22.34 10.51 -0.04
C PRO A 100 -21.52 11.22 1.05
N SER A 101 -20.20 11.03 1.07
CA SER A 101 -19.32 11.67 2.05
C SER A 101 -19.09 13.15 1.75
N ALA A 102 -19.14 13.54 0.48
CA ALA A 102 -19.07 14.94 0.05
C ALA A 102 -20.37 15.72 0.31
N LEU A 103 -21.54 15.05 0.21
CA LEU A 103 -22.85 15.68 0.42
C LEU A 103 -23.27 15.75 1.90
N GLY A 104 -22.72 14.89 2.77
CA GLY A 104 -23.07 14.81 4.19
C GLY A 104 -22.35 15.80 5.12
N SER A 105 -21.30 16.50 4.65
CA SER A 105 -20.52 17.43 5.49
C SER A 105 -20.41 18.81 4.86
N ALA A 106 -21.32 19.69 5.23
CA ALA A 106 -21.11 21.11 5.04
C ALA A 106 -19.93 21.55 5.95
N TRP A 107 -18.75 21.72 5.33
CA TRP A 107 -17.72 22.72 5.66
C TRP A 107 -16.57 22.38 6.62
N SER A 108 -16.26 21.10 6.86
CA SER A 108 -14.91 20.74 7.38
C SER A 108 -14.52 19.30 7.06
N VAL A 109 -14.31 19.00 5.78
CA VAL A 109 -13.78 17.68 5.40
C VAL A 109 -12.28 17.67 5.66
N ASN A 110 -11.87 16.96 6.69
CA ASN A 110 -10.45 16.70 6.94
C ASN A 110 -9.96 15.74 5.84
N LEU A 111 -9.29 16.27 4.82
CA LEU A 111 -8.84 15.51 3.63
C LEU A 111 -7.68 14.55 3.93
N ARG A 112 -7.07 14.67 5.10
CA ARG A 112 -5.88 13.91 5.50
C ARG A 112 -6.07 12.38 5.46
N PRO A 113 -7.14 11.80 6.04
CA PRO A 113 -7.43 10.38 5.90
C PRO A 113 -7.74 9.96 4.47
N LEU A 114 -8.37 10.83 3.68
CA LEU A 114 -8.69 10.57 2.27
C LEU A 114 -7.42 10.52 1.42
N TRP A 115 -6.46 11.41 1.71
CA TRP A 115 -5.14 11.42 1.08
C TRP A 115 -4.33 10.16 1.41
N GLN A 116 -4.31 9.73 2.68
CA GLN A 116 -3.63 8.50 3.10
C GLN A 116 -4.24 7.27 2.42
N ALA A 117 -5.56 7.15 2.38
CA ALA A 117 -6.24 6.06 1.69
C ALA A 117 -5.95 6.08 0.18
N THR A 118 -5.89 7.26 -0.44
CA THR A 118 -5.55 7.40 -1.86
C THR A 118 -4.12 6.94 -2.15
N GLN A 119 -3.15 7.26 -1.29
CA GLN A 119 -1.77 6.83 -1.48
C GLN A 119 -1.60 5.31 -1.34
N VAL A 120 -2.26 4.70 -0.37
CA VAL A 120 -2.26 3.23 -0.20
C VAL A 120 -2.89 2.56 -1.43
N THR A 121 -3.99 3.11 -1.93
CA THR A 121 -4.68 2.58 -3.13
C THR A 121 -3.82 2.75 -4.39
N LEU A 122 -3.15 3.90 -4.56
CA LEU A 122 -2.25 4.15 -5.69
C LEU A 122 -1.02 3.23 -5.67
N ARG A 123 -0.46 2.94 -4.49
CA ARG A 123 0.69 2.03 -4.35
C ARG A 123 0.35 0.56 -4.59
N SER A 124 -0.88 0.15 -4.25
CA SER A 124 -1.35 -1.23 -4.45
C SER A 124 -1.89 -1.49 -5.86
N LEU A 125 -2.24 -0.44 -6.61
CA LEU A 125 -2.77 -0.54 -7.97
C LEU A 125 -1.87 -1.32 -8.94
N PRO A 126 -0.53 -1.12 -9.00
CA PRO A 126 0.35 -1.84 -9.91
C PRO A 126 0.43 -3.33 -9.57
N GLN A 127 0.44 -3.68 -8.28
CA GLN A 127 0.43 -5.08 -7.83
C GLN A 127 -0.88 -5.78 -8.21
N LEU A 128 -2.00 -5.07 -8.11
CA LEU A 128 -3.32 -5.57 -8.53
C LEU A 128 -3.41 -5.71 -10.06
N MET A 129 -2.86 -4.76 -10.81
CA MET A 129 -2.81 -4.86 -12.27
C MET A 129 -1.92 -6.02 -12.74
N ASN A 130 -0.82 -6.28 -12.04
CA ASN A 130 0.06 -7.41 -12.33
C ASN A 130 -0.59 -8.75 -11.96
N SER A 131 -1.38 -8.82 -10.89
CA SER A 131 -2.09 -10.05 -10.50
C SER A 131 -3.26 -10.40 -11.43
N VAL A 132 -3.99 -9.40 -11.95
CA VAL A 132 -5.04 -9.61 -12.97
C VAL A 132 -4.45 -10.06 -14.31
N ARG A 133 -3.20 -9.68 -14.60
CA ARG A 133 -2.51 -10.07 -15.84
C ARG A 133 -2.02 -11.52 -15.84
N ALA A 134 -1.86 -12.12 -14.66
CA ALA A 134 -1.17 -13.40 -14.50
C ALA A 134 -1.99 -14.59 -15.02
N GLU A 135 -3.16 -14.98 -14.47
CA GLU A 135 -3.74 -16.28 -14.84
C GLU A 135 -5.28 -16.40 -14.70
N ASN A 136 -5.85 -17.17 -15.65
CA ASN A 136 -7.17 -17.83 -15.66
C ASN A 136 -8.46 -16.97 -15.72
N PRO A 137 -9.43 -17.32 -16.58
CA PRO A 137 -10.71 -16.60 -16.70
C PRO A 137 -11.56 -16.61 -15.41
N LEU A 138 -11.37 -17.59 -14.53
CA LEU A 138 -11.96 -17.61 -13.18
C LEU A 138 -11.27 -16.65 -12.19
N GLY A 139 -9.97 -16.35 -12.38
CA GLY A 139 -9.22 -15.40 -11.56
C GLY A 139 -9.67 -13.94 -11.75
N SER A 140 -10.34 -13.65 -12.87
CA SER A 140 -10.87 -12.30 -13.16
C SER A 140 -11.95 -11.83 -12.20
N LEU A 141 -12.63 -12.72 -11.46
CA LEU A 141 -13.72 -12.38 -10.55
C LEU A 141 -13.25 -12.04 -9.13
N ALA A 142 -12.06 -12.48 -8.72
CA ALA A 142 -11.50 -12.24 -7.39
C ALA A 142 -11.42 -10.74 -7.02
N PRO A 143 -10.91 -9.82 -7.88
CA PRO A 143 -10.90 -8.40 -7.54
C PRO A 143 -12.31 -7.79 -7.46
N PHE A 144 -13.28 -8.30 -8.24
CA PHE A 144 -14.67 -7.86 -8.14
C PHE A 144 -15.33 -8.36 -6.85
N LEU A 145 -15.10 -9.61 -6.45
CA LEU A 145 -15.59 -10.16 -5.19
C LEU A 145 -14.99 -9.40 -4.00
N LEU A 146 -13.70 -9.05 -4.06
CA LEU A 146 -13.05 -8.23 -3.04
C LEU A 146 -13.63 -6.81 -3.00
N ALA A 147 -13.85 -6.18 -4.15
CA ALA A 147 -14.48 -4.86 -4.23
C ALA A 147 -15.91 -4.86 -3.66
N VAL A 148 -16.70 -5.89 -3.99
CA VAL A 148 -18.06 -6.09 -3.44
C VAL A 148 -18.01 -6.33 -1.93
N LEU A 149 -17.06 -7.14 -1.45
CA LEU A 149 -16.86 -7.39 -0.02
C LEU A 149 -16.49 -6.09 0.73
N LEU A 150 -15.57 -5.30 0.19
CA LEU A 150 -15.17 -4.02 0.77
C LEU A 150 -16.33 -3.01 0.78
N MET A 151 -17.12 -2.95 -0.30
CA MET A 151 -18.36 -2.15 -0.31
C MET A 151 -19.37 -2.62 0.75
N ALA A 152 -19.56 -3.93 0.91
CA ALA A 152 -20.47 -4.49 1.91
C ALA A 152 -20.01 -4.17 3.35
N ILE A 153 -18.71 -4.24 3.63
CA ILE A 153 -18.15 -3.87 4.93
C ILE A 153 -18.31 -2.37 5.19
N GLY A 154 -17.99 -1.51 4.21
CA GLY A 154 -18.13 -0.06 4.33
C GLY A 154 -19.57 0.36 4.60
N THR A 155 -20.53 -0.22 3.87
CA THR A 155 -21.97 0.03 4.07
C THR A 155 -22.45 -0.46 5.44
N ALA A 156 -22.00 -1.63 5.90
CA ALA A 156 -22.35 -2.14 7.23
C ALA A 156 -21.85 -1.23 8.37
N ILE A 157 -20.63 -0.70 8.26
CA ILE A 157 -20.06 0.23 9.25
C ILE A 157 -20.86 1.54 9.25
N ALA A 158 -21.14 2.12 8.08
CA ALA A 158 -21.92 3.35 7.96
C ALA A 158 -23.34 3.19 8.54
N LEU A 159 -23.99 2.04 8.27
CA LEU A 159 -25.32 1.74 8.81
C LEU A 159 -25.28 1.65 10.34
N ARG A 160 -24.27 0.98 10.90
CA ARG A 160 -24.09 0.83 12.35
C ARG A 160 -23.89 2.18 13.04
N GLN A 161 -23.10 3.08 12.44
CA GLN A 161 -22.89 4.43 12.97
C GLN A 161 -24.19 5.25 12.95
N THR A 162 -24.97 5.15 11.87
CA THR A 162 -26.26 5.86 11.74
C THR A 162 -27.28 5.37 12.77
N ILE A 163 -27.30 4.08 13.09
CA ILE A 163 -28.17 3.52 14.14
C ILE A 163 -27.71 3.99 15.53
N ALA A 164 -26.40 4.01 15.78
CA ALA A 164 -25.84 4.43 17.06
C ALA A 164 -26.15 5.91 17.38
N THR A 165 -26.02 6.80 16.40
CA THR A 165 -26.35 8.23 16.57
C THR A 165 -27.84 8.46 16.77
N ARG A 166 -28.70 7.67 16.11
CA ARG A 166 -30.16 7.76 16.30
C ARG A 166 -30.58 7.37 17.72
N ASN A 167 -29.94 6.38 18.32
CA ASN A 167 -30.24 5.92 19.69
C ASN A 167 -29.74 6.88 20.77
N GLN A 168 -28.73 7.72 20.49
CA GLN A 168 -28.25 8.74 21.44
C GLN A 168 -29.16 9.97 21.52
N ASN A 169 -29.98 10.19 20.48
CA ASN A 169 -30.87 11.35 20.36
C ASN A 169 -32.34 11.02 20.69
N ALA A 170 -32.64 9.77 21.07
CA ALA A 170 -33.96 9.30 21.46
C ALA A 170 -34.02 9.10 22.98
#